data_AF-A0A953S3F5-F1
#
_entry.id   AF-A0A953S3F5-F1
#
_cell.length_a   1.000
_cell.length_b   1.000
_cell.length_c   1.000
_cell.angle_alpha   90.00
_cell.angle_beta   90.00
_cell.angle_gamma   90.00
#
_symmetry.space_group_name_H-M   'P 1'
#
loop_
_entity.id
_entity.type
_entity.pdbx_description
1 polymer ?
#
loop_
_entity_poly.entity_id
_entity_poly.type
_entity_poly.pdbx_seq_one_letter_code
_entity_poly.pdbx_strand_id
1 'polypeptide(L)'
;MLRGLSLYRAQRSAAAACLSRLLVAAAPCALCLVFATLPVGAAILPDQIGDFARGETKTLAAEDPGLYQEFGFVAAEQAQYTAPDKKPGNRFTATAWRLRDSTGALALFDTRLPATATPAKLSVLSAKTPDGALFAYGNYVFQVSGEVPEQKDLDLLFSQLSQLDNAPLPALAGNLPQDGLIPNSQRYVLGPASLARFEPRIAPSLAAFHYGTEAQLGRYRTPKGDLTLAIFSYPTPNIARERVEEFSKTPGTIAKRTGPLVGVIVQPPDPDAAERVLAGVQYAGNLTLNETVPGNPVQQMGKLVYNGFVLAGLLGAFSIIVGIGFGGFRILRKKFGKPGHDDPFQLLRISDK
;
A
#
# COMPACT_ATOMS: atom_id res chain seq x y z
N MET A 1 58.12 -58.52 22.89
CA MET A 1 59.59 -58.66 22.76
C MET A 1 60.22 -57.28 22.96
N LEU A 2 61.12 -57.18 23.95
CA LEU A 2 62.24 -56.23 24.13
C LEU A 2 62.01 -54.72 23.86
N ARG A 3 61.96 -53.84 24.87
CA ARG A 3 63.08 -53.28 25.69
C ARG A 3 63.84 -52.11 25.03
N GLY A 4 63.92 -51.00 25.80
CA GLY A 4 65.05 -50.06 25.85
C GLY A 4 64.87 -48.79 25.00
N LEU A 5 65.20 -47.57 25.42
CA LEU A 5 65.94 -47.01 26.57
C LEU A 5 65.33 -45.61 26.84
N SER A 6 65.02 -45.18 28.06
CA SER A 6 65.89 -44.87 29.22
C SER A 6 66.75 -43.61 29.04
N LEU A 7 66.60 -42.71 30.03
CA LEU A 7 67.51 -41.65 30.49
C LEU A 7 67.35 -40.24 29.87
N TYR A 8 66.65 -39.36 30.59
CA TYR A 8 67.38 -38.42 31.46
C TYR A 8 66.53 -37.99 32.65
N ARG A 9 67.04 -38.30 33.83
CA ARG A 9 66.46 -38.01 35.14
C ARG A 9 67.19 -36.79 35.69
N ALA A 10 66.44 -35.98 36.42
CA ALA A 10 66.82 -35.37 37.69
C ALA A 10 67.30 -33.90 37.73
N GLN A 11 66.66 -33.23 38.70
CA GLN A 11 67.26 -32.39 39.75
C GLN A 11 67.58 -30.93 39.44
N ARG A 12 66.69 -30.05 39.95
CA ARG A 12 66.93 -29.05 41.02
C ARG A 12 65.58 -28.36 41.31
N SER A 13 64.96 -28.58 42.48
CA SER A 13 65.07 -27.75 43.71
C SER A 13 64.94 -26.25 43.43
N ALA A 14 64.19 -25.42 44.15
CA ALA A 14 63.28 -25.51 45.29
C ALA A 14 62.78 -24.06 45.53
N ALA A 15 61.67 -23.88 46.26
CA ALA A 15 61.18 -22.62 46.89
C ALA A 15 60.70 -21.51 45.93
N ALA A 16 59.59 -20.79 46.14
CA ALA A 16 58.81 -20.49 47.33
C ALA A 16 57.32 -20.35 46.93
N ALA A 17 56.41 -21.08 47.59
CA ALA A 17 55.51 -20.53 48.62
C ALA A 17 54.56 -19.42 48.11
N CYS A 18 53.26 -19.71 48.00
CA CYS A 18 52.24 -19.22 48.94
C CYS A 18 50.82 -19.67 48.55
N LEU A 19 50.20 -20.44 49.44
CA LEU A 19 48.76 -20.59 49.72
C LEU A 19 47.76 -20.96 48.61
N SER A 20 47.63 -22.28 48.48
CA SER A 20 46.42 -23.10 48.53
C SER A 20 45.08 -22.50 49.02
N ARG A 21 44.04 -22.79 48.21
CA ARG A 21 42.72 -23.41 48.51
C ARG A 21 41.59 -22.55 49.13
N LEU A 22 40.48 -22.43 48.41
CA LEU A 22 39.21 -23.19 48.59
C LEU A 22 38.19 -22.68 47.52
N LEU A 23 37.78 -23.50 46.53
CA LEU A 23 36.54 -24.30 46.50
C LEU A 23 35.24 -23.48 46.71
N VAL A 24 34.41 -23.37 45.68
CA VAL A 24 33.03 -23.93 45.59
C VAL A 24 32.31 -23.38 44.35
N ALA A 25 31.57 -24.28 43.70
CA ALA A 25 30.82 -24.15 42.46
C ALA A 25 29.74 -23.05 42.44
N ALA A 26 29.56 -22.40 41.29
CA ALA A 26 28.26 -21.85 40.86
C ALA A 26 28.26 -21.56 39.34
N ALA A 27 27.46 -22.32 38.61
CA ALA A 27 26.82 -21.95 37.36
C ALA A 27 25.37 -22.45 37.46
N PRO A 28 24.39 -21.96 36.69
CA PRO A 28 24.32 -20.75 35.86
C PRO A 28 23.04 -19.91 36.15
N CYS A 29 22.99 -18.62 35.78
CA CYS A 29 21.71 -17.92 35.58
C CYS A 29 21.90 -16.76 34.61
N ALA A 30 22.11 -17.10 33.34
CA ALA A 30 22.05 -16.15 32.24
C ALA A 30 20.57 -15.82 31.99
N LEU A 31 20.13 -14.70 32.55
CA LEU A 31 18.82 -14.11 32.30
C LEU A 31 18.80 -13.60 30.85
N CYS A 32 18.38 -14.45 29.91
CA CYS A 32 17.98 -14.03 28.57
C CYS A 32 16.73 -13.16 28.68
N LEU A 33 16.92 -11.85 28.83
CA LEU A 33 15.90 -10.84 28.56
C LEU A 33 15.60 -10.85 27.06
N VAL A 34 14.67 -11.71 26.66
CA VAL A 34 13.98 -11.60 25.37
C VAL A 34 13.13 -10.34 25.45
N PHE A 35 13.67 -9.22 24.95
CA PHE A 35 12.84 -8.10 24.54
C PHE A 35 11.97 -8.60 23.38
N ALA A 36 10.76 -9.05 23.71
CA ALA A 36 9.68 -9.16 22.74
C ALA A 36 9.37 -7.74 22.27
N THR A 37 10.00 -7.32 21.18
CA THR A 37 9.60 -6.14 20.43
C THR A 37 8.23 -6.44 19.82
N LEU A 38 7.17 -6.15 20.58
CA LEU A 38 5.84 -6.04 19.99
C LEU A 38 5.94 -4.99 18.89
N PRO A 39 5.52 -5.29 17.64
CA PRO A 39 5.42 -4.27 16.63
C PRO A 39 4.35 -3.29 17.10
N VAL A 40 4.77 -2.14 17.63
CA VAL A 40 3.90 -0.98 17.77
C VAL A 40 3.63 -0.52 16.34
N GLY A 41 2.62 -1.14 15.71
CA GLY A 41 2.09 -0.64 14.46
C GLY A 41 1.64 0.79 14.69
N ALA A 42 2.07 1.72 13.82
CA ALA A 42 1.52 3.06 13.80
C ALA A 42 -0.01 2.97 13.80
N ALA A 43 -0.66 3.72 14.68
CA ALA A 43 -2.11 3.74 14.76
C ALA A 43 -2.68 4.11 13.39
N ILE A 44 -3.53 3.25 12.85
CA ILE A 44 -4.22 3.46 11.58
C ILE A 44 -5.33 4.50 11.76
N LEU A 45 -6.03 4.41 12.89
CA LEU A 45 -7.14 5.27 13.22
C LEU A 45 -6.66 6.53 13.95
N PRO A 46 -7.15 7.75 13.62
CA PRO A 46 -6.75 8.98 14.28
C PRO A 46 -7.44 9.15 15.64
N ASP A 47 -6.88 10.01 16.50
CA ASP A 47 -7.46 10.30 17.82
C ASP A 47 -8.86 10.92 17.78
N GLN A 48 -9.20 11.60 16.67
CA GLN A 48 -10.50 12.21 16.45
C GLN A 48 -10.93 12.02 14.99
N ILE A 49 -12.22 11.77 14.78
CA ILE A 49 -12.88 11.79 13.47
C ILE A 49 -14.08 12.72 13.60
N GLY A 50 -14.00 13.91 13.00
CA GLY A 50 -14.97 14.97 13.22
C GLY A 50 -15.09 15.32 14.71
N ASP A 51 -16.32 15.37 15.21
CA ASP A 51 -16.60 15.63 16.62
C ASP A 51 -16.40 14.39 17.51
N PHE A 52 -16.06 13.23 16.96
CA PHE A 52 -15.98 11.99 17.75
C PHE A 52 -14.56 11.73 18.23
N ALA A 53 -14.41 11.51 19.54
CA ALA A 53 -13.15 11.14 20.16
C ALA A 53 -12.95 9.62 20.16
N ARG A 54 -11.72 9.19 19.85
CA ARG A 54 -11.32 7.78 19.88
C ARG A 54 -11.27 7.28 21.33
N GLY A 55 -11.97 6.18 21.56
CA GLY A 55 -11.94 5.42 22.79
C GLY A 55 -10.87 4.33 22.76
N GLU A 56 -11.14 3.21 23.45
CA GLU A 56 -10.21 2.09 23.52
C GLU A 56 -9.97 1.47 22.13
N THR A 57 -8.69 1.27 21.79
CA THR A 57 -8.25 0.66 20.54
C THR A 57 -7.93 -0.81 20.74
N LYS A 58 -8.38 -1.65 19.80
CA LYS A 58 -8.11 -3.08 19.75
C LYS A 58 -7.44 -3.44 18.43
N THR A 59 -6.26 -4.03 18.49
CA THR A 59 -5.63 -4.64 17.32
C THR A 59 -6.39 -5.92 16.93
N LEU A 60 -6.73 -6.06 15.66
CA LEU A 60 -7.42 -7.25 15.15
C LEU A 60 -6.43 -8.20 14.47
N ALA A 61 -6.56 -9.49 14.76
CA ALA A 61 -5.89 -10.54 14.02
C ALA A 61 -6.62 -10.83 12.69
N ALA A 62 -5.89 -11.38 11.73
CA ALA A 62 -6.49 -11.90 10.50
C ALA A 62 -7.41 -13.10 10.82
N GLU A 63 -8.69 -12.99 10.45
CA GLU A 63 -9.70 -14.04 10.69
C GLU A 63 -9.39 -15.33 9.91
N ASP A 64 -8.94 -15.18 8.66
CA ASP A 64 -8.47 -16.27 7.81
C ASP A 64 -7.01 -15.96 7.41
N PRO A 65 -6.02 -16.49 8.14
CA PRO A 65 -4.63 -16.14 7.93
C PRO A 65 -4.14 -16.41 6.49
N GLY A 66 -4.62 -17.48 5.85
CA GLY A 66 -4.22 -17.82 4.49
C GLY A 66 -4.76 -16.82 3.47
N LEU A 67 -6.04 -16.47 3.59
CA LEU A 67 -6.68 -15.49 2.71
C LEU A 67 -6.10 -14.08 2.90
N TYR A 68 -5.90 -13.65 4.15
CA TYR A 68 -5.39 -12.31 4.46
C TYR A 68 -3.91 -12.18 4.09
N GLN A 69 -3.13 -13.24 4.22
CA GLN A 69 -1.75 -13.26 3.73
C GLN A 69 -1.70 -13.08 2.22
N GLU A 70 -2.58 -13.76 1.49
CA GLU A 70 -2.70 -13.62 0.03
C GLU A 70 -3.12 -12.22 -0.39
N PHE A 71 -4.01 -11.57 0.37
CA PHE A 71 -4.42 -10.18 0.15
C PHE A 71 -3.35 -9.16 0.58
N GLY A 72 -2.23 -9.60 1.15
CA GLY A 72 -1.17 -8.70 1.61
C GLY A 72 -1.52 -7.92 2.87
N PHE A 73 -2.25 -8.53 3.81
CA PHE A 73 -2.57 -7.95 5.12
C PHE A 73 -1.32 -7.47 5.86
N VAL A 74 -1.36 -6.23 6.37
CA VAL A 74 -0.27 -5.62 7.13
C VAL A 74 -0.68 -5.41 8.59
N ALA A 75 -1.82 -4.78 8.83
CA ALA A 75 -2.31 -4.47 10.16
C ALA A 75 -3.82 -4.22 10.14
N ALA A 76 -4.48 -4.43 11.28
CA ALA A 76 -5.85 -3.99 11.51
C ALA A 76 -6.04 -3.41 12.90
N GLU A 77 -6.83 -2.35 12.96
CA GLU A 77 -7.18 -1.64 14.18
C GLU A 77 -8.68 -1.43 14.24
N GLN A 78 -9.26 -1.64 15.41
CA GLN A 78 -10.64 -1.32 15.71
C GLN A 78 -10.67 -0.33 16.87
N ALA A 79 -11.48 0.72 16.77
CA ALA A 79 -11.69 1.66 17.84
C ALA A 79 -13.16 2.08 17.93
N GLN A 80 -13.61 2.34 19.15
CA GLN A 80 -14.93 2.92 19.38
C GLN A 80 -14.82 4.44 19.47
N TYR A 81 -15.63 5.15 18.70
CA TYR A 81 -15.69 6.60 18.66
C TYR A 81 -16.96 7.08 19.36
N THR A 82 -16.82 8.12 20.19
CA THR A 82 -17.94 8.69 20.96
C THR A 82 -17.95 10.20 20.82
N ALA A 83 -19.13 10.78 20.56
CA ALA A 83 -19.29 12.22 20.50
C ALA A 83 -19.29 12.85 21.91
N PRO A 84 -18.83 14.11 22.07
CA PRO A 84 -18.76 14.82 23.35
C PRO A 84 -20.14 15.00 24.02
N ASP A 85 -21.22 15.06 23.23
CA ASP A 85 -22.58 15.34 23.73
C ASP A 85 -23.26 14.16 24.46
N LYS A 86 -22.61 12.99 24.59
CA LYS A 86 -23.06 11.81 25.38
C LYS A 86 -24.56 11.43 25.25
N LYS A 87 -25.23 11.80 24.16
CA LYS A 87 -26.59 11.32 23.87
C LYS A 87 -26.50 9.83 23.53
N PRO A 88 -27.38 8.98 24.08
CA PRO A 88 -27.41 7.56 23.75
C PRO A 88 -27.78 7.40 22.27
N GLY A 89 -26.78 7.20 21.42
CA GLY A 89 -26.93 7.13 19.96
C GLY A 89 -25.69 7.59 19.18
N ASN A 90 -24.90 8.52 19.73
CA ASN A 90 -23.76 9.12 19.02
C ASN A 90 -22.44 8.38 19.26
N ARG A 91 -22.41 7.11 18.89
CA ARG A 91 -21.19 6.29 18.90
C ARG A 91 -21.14 5.41 17.67
N PHE A 92 -19.94 5.20 17.17
CA PHE A 92 -19.70 4.23 16.11
C PHE A 92 -18.43 3.44 16.40
N THR A 93 -18.36 2.22 15.88
CA THR A 93 -17.14 1.42 15.89
C THR A 93 -16.53 1.49 14.52
N ALA A 94 -15.31 2.01 14.42
CA ALA A 94 -14.53 1.97 13.18
C ALA A 94 -13.55 0.81 13.25
N THR A 95 -13.48 0.05 12.18
CA THR A 95 -12.47 -0.98 11.96
C THR A 95 -11.74 -0.64 10.67
N ALA A 96 -10.42 -0.57 10.72
CA ALA A 96 -9.56 -0.28 9.59
C ALA A 96 -8.59 -1.44 9.36
N TRP A 97 -8.48 -1.88 8.11
CA TRP A 97 -7.46 -2.81 7.66
C TRP A 97 -6.52 -2.09 6.70
N ARG A 98 -5.22 -2.24 6.92
CA ARG A 98 -4.18 -1.82 6.00
C ARG A 98 -3.63 -3.03 5.27
N LEU A 99 -3.63 -2.95 3.95
CA LEU A 99 -3.04 -3.96 3.07
C LEU A 99 -1.82 -3.38 2.36
N ARG A 100 -1.13 -4.24 1.61
CA ARG A 100 0.08 -3.87 0.87
C ARG A 100 -0.22 -2.92 -0.30
N ASP A 101 -1.34 -3.14 -1.00
CA ASP A 101 -1.72 -2.42 -2.22
C ASP A 101 -3.25 -2.26 -2.33
N SER A 102 -3.69 -1.48 -3.32
CA SER A 102 -5.12 -1.25 -3.60
C SER A 102 -5.84 -2.48 -4.14
N THR A 103 -5.11 -3.38 -4.80
CA THR A 103 -5.62 -4.65 -5.33
C THR A 103 -6.06 -5.60 -4.20
N GLY A 104 -5.24 -5.76 -3.16
CA GLY A 104 -5.59 -6.48 -1.94
C GLY A 104 -6.77 -5.83 -1.21
N ALA A 105 -6.80 -4.49 -1.16
CA ALA A 105 -7.92 -3.78 -0.55
C ALA A 105 -9.25 -4.02 -1.28
N LEU A 106 -9.24 -4.06 -2.62
CA LEU A 106 -10.40 -4.47 -3.41
C LEU A 106 -10.83 -5.90 -3.08
N ALA A 107 -9.89 -6.86 -3.04
CA ALA A 107 -10.21 -8.25 -2.73
C ALA A 107 -10.82 -8.43 -1.33
N LEU A 108 -10.28 -7.70 -0.33
CA LEU A 108 -10.85 -7.70 1.01
C LEU A 108 -12.22 -7.01 1.06
N PHE A 109 -12.39 -5.89 0.35
CA PHE A 109 -13.67 -5.18 0.24
C PHE A 109 -14.76 -6.09 -0.33
N ASP A 110 -14.50 -6.74 -1.47
CA ASP A 110 -15.42 -7.68 -2.11
C ASP A 110 -15.79 -8.85 -1.17
N THR A 111 -14.81 -9.36 -0.43
CA THR A 111 -15.01 -10.46 0.53
C THR A 111 -15.94 -10.04 1.68
N ARG A 112 -15.76 -8.82 2.17
CA ARG A 112 -16.50 -8.25 3.31
C ARG A 112 -17.87 -7.69 2.91
N LEU A 113 -18.09 -7.41 1.63
CA LEU A 113 -19.30 -6.78 1.13
C LEU A 113 -20.54 -7.69 1.33
N PRO A 114 -21.51 -7.29 2.17
CA PRO A 114 -22.72 -8.07 2.37
C PRO A 114 -23.62 -8.06 1.13
N ALA A 115 -24.37 -9.15 0.92
CA ALA A 115 -25.31 -9.25 -0.20
C ALA A 115 -26.41 -8.17 -0.18
N THR A 116 -26.80 -7.71 1.01
CA THR A 116 -27.84 -6.68 1.24
C THR A 116 -27.31 -5.25 1.17
N ALA A 117 -26.00 -5.07 0.95
CA ALA A 117 -25.41 -3.74 0.91
C ALA A 117 -25.91 -2.92 -0.28
N THR A 118 -26.00 -1.61 -0.12
CA THR A 118 -26.40 -0.68 -1.18
C THR A 118 -25.25 0.25 -1.51
N PRO A 119 -25.09 0.72 -2.75
CA PRO A 119 -24.00 1.64 -3.10
C PRO A 119 -24.01 2.91 -2.23
N ALA A 120 -22.84 3.33 -1.77
CA ALA A 120 -22.65 4.60 -1.07
C ALA A 120 -21.77 5.55 -1.91
N LYS A 121 -21.65 6.80 -1.46
CA LYS A 121 -20.80 7.82 -2.09
C LYS A 121 -19.74 8.33 -1.10
N LEU A 122 -19.04 7.41 -0.45
CA LEU A 122 -17.96 7.73 0.50
C LEU A 122 -16.59 7.67 -0.17
N SER A 123 -16.43 6.72 -1.10
CA SER A 123 -15.27 6.54 -1.97
C SER A 123 -15.68 5.77 -3.25
N VAL A 124 -14.72 5.54 -4.16
CA VAL A 124 -14.94 4.73 -5.38
C VAL A 124 -15.49 3.34 -5.05
N LEU A 125 -14.96 2.71 -3.99
CA LEU A 125 -15.44 1.44 -3.47
C LEU A 125 -16.14 1.67 -2.14
N SER A 126 -17.44 1.99 -2.17
CA SER A 126 -18.20 2.20 -0.94
C SER A 126 -19.61 1.66 -1.02
N ALA A 127 -20.05 1.09 0.10
CA ALA A 127 -21.38 0.55 0.25
C ALA A 127 -21.92 0.77 1.66
N LYS A 128 -23.21 1.07 1.75
CA LYS A 128 -23.95 1.13 3.01
C LYS A 128 -24.36 -0.29 3.40
N THR A 129 -23.96 -0.70 4.59
CA THR A 129 -24.34 -2.00 5.17
C THR A 129 -25.54 -1.80 6.11
N PRO A 130 -26.26 -2.86 6.51
CA PRO A 130 -27.36 -2.74 7.48
C PRO A 130 -26.93 -2.08 8.79
N ASP A 131 -25.68 -2.31 9.20
CA ASP A 131 -25.13 -1.85 10.47
C ASP A 131 -24.32 -0.54 10.35
N GLY A 132 -24.15 0.02 9.14
CA GLY A 132 -23.36 1.23 8.92
C GLY A 132 -22.83 1.35 7.49
N ALA A 133 -21.51 1.35 7.31
CA ALA A 133 -20.86 1.46 5.99
C ALA A 133 -19.57 0.65 5.90
N LEU A 134 -19.26 0.19 4.68
CA LEU A 134 -18.00 -0.43 4.29
C LEU A 134 -17.46 0.37 3.11
N PHE A 135 -16.21 0.81 3.18
CA PHE A 135 -15.57 1.54 2.09
C PHE A 135 -14.07 1.26 2.04
N ALA A 136 -13.49 1.29 0.84
CA ALA A 136 -12.05 1.19 0.62
C ALA A 136 -11.51 2.49 0.02
N TYR A 137 -10.30 2.86 0.42
CA TYR A 137 -9.59 4.03 -0.07
C TYR A 137 -8.10 3.70 -0.19
N GLY A 138 -7.59 3.62 -1.42
CA GLY A 138 -6.25 3.10 -1.70
C GLY A 138 -6.08 1.66 -1.19
N ASN A 139 -5.02 1.42 -0.43
CA ASN A 139 -4.70 0.15 0.24
C ASN A 139 -5.38 -0.05 1.61
N TYR A 140 -6.33 0.82 1.97
CA TYR A 140 -7.08 0.73 3.21
C TYR A 140 -8.52 0.31 2.99
N VAL A 141 -9.04 -0.54 3.88
CA VAL A 141 -10.46 -0.89 3.97
C VAL A 141 -10.98 -0.45 5.34
N PHE A 142 -12.12 0.22 5.35
CA PHE A 142 -12.77 0.73 6.54
C PHE A 142 -14.18 0.15 6.65
N GLN A 143 -14.53 -0.33 7.83
CA GLN A 143 -15.87 -0.74 8.20
C GLN A 143 -16.30 0.10 9.41
N VAL A 144 -17.39 0.84 9.24
CA VAL A 144 -18.01 1.63 10.30
C VAL A 144 -19.34 0.99 10.66
N SER A 145 -19.52 0.70 11.94
CA SER A 145 -20.78 0.22 12.50
C SER A 145 -21.39 1.27 13.42
N GLY A 146 -22.62 1.69 13.15
CA GLY A 146 -23.31 2.77 13.85
C GLY A 146 -23.46 4.03 13.00
N GLU A 147 -23.24 5.19 13.62
CA GLU A 147 -23.29 6.49 12.93
C GLU A 147 -22.13 6.61 11.93
N VAL A 148 -22.46 6.86 10.65
CA VAL A 148 -21.46 7.00 9.58
C VAL A 148 -20.99 8.46 9.56
N PRO A 149 -19.67 8.73 9.69
CA PRO A 149 -19.12 10.08 9.63
C PRO A 149 -19.46 10.81 8.33
N GLU A 150 -19.49 12.15 8.37
CA GLU A 150 -19.71 12.97 7.18
C GLU A 150 -18.51 12.90 6.23
N GLN A 151 -18.75 13.17 4.94
CA GLN A 151 -17.69 13.12 3.92
C GLN A 151 -16.47 14.00 4.28
N LYS A 152 -16.71 15.20 4.84
CA LYS A 152 -15.65 16.12 5.25
C LYS A 152 -14.70 15.51 6.29
N ASP A 153 -15.24 14.70 7.20
CA ASP A 153 -14.48 14.08 8.28
C ASP A 153 -13.71 12.85 7.75
N LEU A 154 -14.28 12.15 6.78
CA LEU A 154 -13.60 11.07 6.05
C LEU A 154 -12.45 11.62 5.18
N ASP A 155 -12.64 12.76 4.51
CA ASP A 155 -11.58 13.39 3.72
C ASP A 155 -10.38 13.81 4.60
N LEU A 156 -10.66 14.31 5.81
CA LEU A 156 -9.62 14.58 6.81
C LEU A 156 -8.92 13.30 7.26
N LEU A 157 -9.66 12.21 7.53
CA LEU A 157 -9.09 10.90 7.83
C LEU A 157 -8.15 10.43 6.71
N PHE A 158 -8.59 10.52 5.44
CA PHE A 158 -7.80 10.10 4.28
C PHE A 158 -6.50 10.89 4.13
N SER A 159 -6.48 12.17 4.50
CA SER A 159 -5.28 13.01 4.47
C SER A 159 -4.22 12.63 5.50
N GLN A 160 -4.60 11.90 6.55
CA GLN A 160 -3.73 11.51 7.67
C GLN A 160 -3.20 10.07 7.55
N LEU A 161 -3.65 9.31 6.54
CA LEU A 161 -3.22 7.92 6.36
C LEU A 161 -1.73 7.84 5.99
N SER A 162 -0.96 7.14 6.82
CA SER A 162 0.45 6.88 6.54
C SER A 162 0.61 5.72 5.55
N GLN A 163 1.61 5.78 4.66
CA GLN A 163 1.85 4.69 3.68
C GLN A 163 0.62 4.37 2.81
N LEU A 164 -0.12 5.40 2.44
CA LEU A 164 -1.22 5.30 1.49
C LEU A 164 -0.65 4.97 0.10
N ASP A 165 -1.07 3.82 -0.44
CA ASP A 165 -0.95 3.49 -1.85
C ASP A 165 -2.33 3.66 -2.48
N ASN A 166 -2.43 4.53 -3.49
CA ASN A 166 -3.68 4.81 -4.19
C ASN A 166 -3.57 4.49 -5.69
N ALA A 167 -2.84 3.41 -6.01
CA ALA A 167 -2.79 2.87 -7.36
C ALA A 167 -4.20 2.57 -7.91
N PRO A 168 -4.44 2.78 -9.22
CA PRO A 168 -5.73 2.52 -9.84
C PRO A 168 -6.14 1.05 -9.65
N LEU A 169 -7.44 0.82 -9.50
CA LEU A 169 -7.98 -0.53 -9.36
C LEU A 169 -7.65 -1.38 -10.59
N PRO A 170 -7.46 -2.70 -10.41
CA PRO A 170 -7.22 -3.60 -11.53
C PRO A 170 -8.33 -3.51 -12.57
N ALA A 171 -7.94 -3.41 -13.85
CA ALA A 171 -8.88 -3.32 -14.96
C ALA A 171 -9.89 -4.49 -14.96
N LEU A 172 -9.42 -5.69 -14.56
CA LEU A 172 -10.20 -6.92 -14.50
C LEU A 172 -11.50 -6.79 -13.69
N ALA A 173 -11.52 -5.93 -12.65
CA ALA A 173 -12.70 -5.72 -11.82
C ALA A 173 -13.92 -5.21 -12.62
N GLY A 174 -13.67 -4.49 -13.72
CA GLY A 174 -14.70 -3.95 -14.61
C GLY A 174 -15.14 -4.89 -15.74
N ASN A 175 -14.51 -6.06 -15.91
CA ASN A 175 -14.76 -6.95 -17.06
C ASN A 175 -15.94 -7.91 -16.87
N LEU A 176 -16.63 -7.87 -15.72
CA LEU A 176 -17.83 -8.68 -15.49
C LEU A 176 -19.03 -8.12 -16.29
N PRO A 177 -19.71 -8.97 -17.09
CA PRO A 177 -21.01 -8.64 -17.66
C PRO A 177 -22.00 -8.14 -16.60
N GLN A 178 -22.71 -7.06 -16.89
CA GLN A 178 -23.70 -6.53 -15.94
C GLN A 178 -25.05 -7.27 -16.04
N ASP A 179 -25.33 -7.87 -17.20
CA ASP A 179 -26.60 -8.55 -17.45
C ASP A 179 -26.74 -9.82 -16.60
N GLY A 180 -27.73 -9.82 -15.71
CA GLY A 180 -28.02 -10.94 -14.82
C GLY A 180 -27.05 -11.08 -13.65
N LEU A 181 -26.08 -10.18 -13.48
CA LEU A 181 -25.16 -10.18 -12.35
C LEU A 181 -25.93 -9.93 -11.05
N ILE A 182 -25.73 -10.81 -10.08
CA ILE A 182 -26.28 -10.65 -8.74
C ILE A 182 -25.47 -9.55 -8.03
N PRO A 183 -26.11 -8.47 -7.54
CA PRO A 183 -25.41 -7.40 -6.85
C PRO A 183 -24.58 -7.92 -5.67
N ASN A 184 -23.42 -7.31 -5.43
CA ASN A 184 -22.51 -7.62 -4.33
C ASN A 184 -21.98 -9.07 -4.31
N SER A 185 -22.11 -9.79 -5.43
CA SER A 185 -21.60 -11.16 -5.59
C SER A 185 -20.19 -11.22 -6.18
N GLN A 186 -19.64 -10.07 -6.54
CA GLN A 186 -18.30 -9.93 -7.11
C GLN A 186 -17.25 -10.37 -6.09
N ARG A 187 -16.27 -11.18 -6.50
CA ARG A 187 -15.12 -11.55 -5.66
C ARG A 187 -13.84 -11.47 -6.47
N TYR A 188 -12.95 -10.54 -6.09
CA TYR A 188 -11.58 -10.50 -6.60
C TYR A 188 -10.74 -11.63 -5.96
N VAL A 189 -9.99 -12.34 -6.80
CA VAL A 189 -9.18 -13.51 -6.44
C VAL A 189 -7.74 -13.25 -6.87
N LEU A 190 -6.85 -13.23 -5.89
CA LEU A 190 -5.41 -12.96 -6.08
C LEU A 190 -4.58 -14.23 -6.13
N GLY A 191 -5.14 -15.36 -5.72
CA GLY A 191 -4.37 -16.58 -5.58
C GLY A 191 -5.19 -17.81 -5.22
N PRO A 192 -4.50 -18.91 -4.89
CA PRO A 192 -5.12 -20.20 -4.62
C PRO A 192 -6.05 -20.20 -3.40
N ALA A 193 -5.76 -19.43 -2.35
CA ALA A 193 -6.57 -19.41 -1.14
C ALA A 193 -7.93 -18.75 -1.38
N SER A 194 -7.95 -17.59 -2.05
CA SER A 194 -9.20 -16.93 -2.44
C SER A 194 -10.00 -17.75 -3.45
N LEU A 195 -9.35 -18.39 -4.43
CA LEU A 195 -10.06 -19.25 -5.38
C LEU A 195 -10.72 -20.44 -4.69
N ALA A 196 -9.99 -21.16 -3.83
CA ALA A 196 -10.52 -22.31 -3.09
C ALA A 196 -11.69 -21.91 -2.18
N ARG A 197 -11.71 -20.66 -1.71
CA ARG A 197 -12.79 -20.12 -0.87
C ARG A 197 -14.06 -19.80 -1.66
N PHE A 198 -13.92 -19.16 -2.82
CA PHE A 198 -15.08 -18.62 -3.57
C PHE A 198 -15.58 -19.54 -4.68
N GLU A 199 -14.69 -20.34 -5.28
CA GLU A 199 -15.04 -21.32 -6.31
C GLU A 199 -14.18 -22.59 -6.17
N PRO A 200 -14.46 -23.44 -5.14
CA PRO A 200 -13.69 -24.65 -4.88
C PRO A 200 -13.79 -25.69 -5.99
N ARG A 201 -14.73 -25.57 -6.93
CA ARG A 201 -14.85 -26.49 -8.07
C ARG A 201 -13.73 -26.29 -9.09
N ILE A 202 -13.04 -25.15 -9.06
CA ILE A 202 -11.86 -24.90 -9.91
C ILE A 202 -10.60 -25.18 -9.10
N ALA A 203 -9.81 -26.15 -9.55
CA ALA A 203 -8.51 -26.44 -8.95
C ALA A 203 -7.54 -25.25 -9.13
N PRO A 204 -6.83 -24.79 -8.08
CA PRO A 204 -5.87 -23.69 -8.22
C PRO A 204 -4.72 -23.96 -9.20
N SER A 205 -4.35 -25.23 -9.40
CA SER A 205 -3.36 -25.64 -10.41
C SER A 205 -3.82 -25.37 -11.83
N LEU A 206 -5.14 -25.40 -12.09
CA LEU A 206 -5.73 -25.13 -13.40
C LEU A 206 -5.71 -23.63 -13.72
N ALA A 207 -5.96 -22.80 -12.71
CA ALA A 207 -5.89 -21.34 -12.81
C ALA A 207 -4.47 -20.82 -13.06
N ALA A 208 -3.43 -21.56 -12.64
CA ALA A 208 -2.01 -21.23 -12.86
C ALA A 208 -1.59 -19.87 -12.27
N PHE A 209 -1.84 -19.67 -10.98
CA PHE A 209 -1.49 -18.44 -10.23
C PHE A 209 0.01 -18.12 -10.22
N HIS A 210 0.89 -19.09 -10.48
CA HIS A 210 2.34 -18.87 -10.55
C HIS A 210 2.77 -17.94 -11.70
N TYR A 211 1.89 -17.67 -12.67
CA TYR A 211 2.13 -16.67 -13.71
C TYR A 211 1.72 -15.24 -13.28
N GLY A 212 1.28 -15.01 -12.05
CA GLY A 212 0.67 -13.73 -11.65
C GLY A 212 -0.74 -13.57 -12.23
N THR A 213 -1.45 -14.69 -12.37
CA THR A 213 -2.84 -14.71 -12.83
C THR A 213 -3.73 -14.12 -11.74
N GLU A 214 -4.62 -13.22 -12.10
CA GLU A 214 -5.68 -12.72 -11.22
C GLU A 214 -7.02 -13.19 -11.75
N ALA A 215 -8.02 -13.29 -10.87
CA ALA A 215 -9.36 -13.64 -11.29
C ALA A 215 -10.42 -12.75 -10.67
N GLN A 216 -11.51 -12.54 -11.42
CA GLN A 216 -12.70 -11.86 -10.94
C GLN A 216 -13.88 -12.82 -11.09
N LEU A 217 -14.55 -13.09 -9.98
CA LEU A 217 -15.75 -13.93 -9.94
C LEU A 217 -17.00 -13.07 -9.82
N GLY A 218 -18.11 -13.58 -10.34
CA GLY A 218 -19.45 -13.01 -10.14
C GLY A 218 -20.52 -14.08 -10.27
N ARG A 219 -21.59 -13.98 -9.48
CA ARG A 219 -22.75 -14.88 -9.58
C ARG A 219 -23.81 -14.26 -10.47
N TYR A 220 -24.39 -15.07 -11.34
CA TYR A 220 -25.41 -14.66 -12.29
C TYR A 220 -26.69 -15.42 -12.06
N ARG A 221 -27.82 -14.71 -12.10
CA ARG A 221 -29.14 -15.31 -12.02
C ARG A 221 -29.60 -15.73 -13.42
N THR A 222 -29.93 -17.01 -13.58
CA THR A 222 -30.49 -17.54 -14.83
C THR A 222 -31.86 -18.18 -14.57
N PRO A 223 -32.68 -18.41 -15.63
CA PRO A 223 -34.01 -19.01 -15.46
C PRO A 223 -33.99 -20.40 -14.81
N LYS A 224 -32.93 -21.18 -15.01
CA LYS A 224 -32.81 -22.56 -14.48
C LYS A 224 -31.92 -22.66 -13.23
N GLY A 225 -31.44 -21.54 -12.70
CA GLY A 225 -30.61 -21.50 -11.50
C GLY A 225 -29.51 -20.45 -11.55
N ASP A 226 -28.83 -20.24 -10.43
CA ASP A 226 -27.67 -19.35 -10.41
C ASP A 226 -26.43 -20.07 -10.96
N LEU A 227 -25.56 -19.32 -11.63
CA LEU A 227 -24.23 -19.80 -12.05
C LEU A 227 -23.14 -18.85 -11.57
N THR A 228 -21.91 -19.35 -11.48
CA THR A 228 -20.72 -18.55 -11.14
C THR A 228 -19.85 -18.43 -12.38
N LEU A 229 -19.58 -17.20 -12.81
CA LEU A 229 -18.58 -16.90 -13.82
C LEU A 229 -17.27 -16.54 -13.12
N ALA A 230 -16.18 -17.19 -13.49
CA ALA A 230 -14.82 -16.80 -13.12
C ALA A 230 -14.09 -16.30 -14.37
N ILE A 231 -13.57 -15.07 -14.34
CA ILE A 231 -12.74 -14.51 -15.41
C ILE A 231 -11.31 -14.48 -14.90
N PHE A 232 -10.42 -15.24 -15.55
CA PHE A 232 -8.99 -15.25 -15.27
C PHE A 232 -8.25 -14.33 -16.25
N SER A 233 -7.39 -13.46 -15.74
CA SER A 233 -6.52 -12.58 -16.52
C SER A 233 -5.09 -13.14 -16.54
N TYR A 234 -4.58 -13.44 -17.73
CA TYR A 234 -3.23 -13.96 -17.90
C TYR A 234 -2.27 -12.90 -18.45
N PRO A 235 -0.97 -12.96 -18.11
CA PRO A 235 0.01 -11.99 -18.61
C PRO A 235 0.14 -11.96 -20.13
N THR A 236 -0.12 -13.09 -20.81
CA THR A 236 -0.04 -13.16 -22.27
C THR A 236 -1.23 -13.93 -22.88
N PRO A 237 -1.66 -13.57 -24.10
CA PRO A 237 -2.70 -14.31 -24.82
C PRO A 237 -2.32 -15.77 -25.11
N ASN A 238 -1.02 -16.08 -25.18
CA ASN A 238 -0.53 -17.45 -25.39
C ASN A 238 -0.81 -18.33 -24.18
N ILE A 239 -0.55 -17.83 -22.96
CA ILE A 239 -0.91 -18.54 -21.73
C ILE A 239 -2.42 -18.70 -21.68
N ALA A 240 -3.20 -17.65 -21.95
CA ALA A 240 -4.66 -17.74 -21.97
C ALA A 240 -5.20 -18.81 -22.94
N ARG A 241 -4.56 -18.98 -24.11
CA ARG A 241 -4.89 -20.02 -25.10
C ARG A 241 -4.64 -21.43 -24.56
N GLU A 242 -3.48 -21.66 -23.95
CA GLU A 242 -3.19 -22.95 -23.34
C GLU A 242 -4.15 -23.24 -22.17
N ARG A 243 -4.44 -22.23 -21.33
CA ARG A 243 -5.30 -22.41 -20.16
C ARG A 243 -6.75 -22.70 -20.54
N VAL A 244 -7.31 -22.04 -21.55
CA VAL A 244 -8.68 -22.36 -21.99
C VAL A 244 -8.79 -23.82 -22.48
N GLU A 245 -7.77 -24.34 -23.16
CA GLU A 245 -7.71 -25.75 -23.57
C GLU A 245 -7.68 -26.69 -22.37
N GLU A 246 -6.91 -26.37 -21.31
CA GLU A 246 -6.90 -27.15 -20.07
C GLU A 246 -8.24 -27.10 -19.31
N PHE A 247 -8.88 -25.93 -19.24
CA PHE A 247 -10.20 -25.80 -18.62
C PHE A 247 -11.26 -26.63 -19.36
N SER A 248 -11.23 -26.66 -20.69
CA SER A 248 -12.14 -27.45 -21.51
C SER A 248 -11.97 -28.97 -21.37
N LYS A 249 -10.82 -29.45 -20.87
CA LYS A 249 -10.64 -30.89 -20.54
C LYS A 249 -11.39 -31.30 -19.29
N THR A 250 -11.80 -30.34 -18.44
CA THR A 250 -12.54 -30.63 -17.21
C THR A 250 -14.01 -30.91 -17.53
N PRO A 251 -14.56 -32.08 -17.16
CA PRO A 251 -15.95 -32.42 -17.46
C PRO A 251 -16.95 -31.42 -16.86
N GLY A 252 -17.90 -30.95 -17.67
CA GLY A 252 -18.93 -30.00 -17.25
C GLY A 252 -18.47 -28.55 -17.18
N THR A 253 -17.25 -28.22 -17.63
CA THR A 253 -16.75 -26.85 -17.68
C THR A 253 -16.97 -26.24 -19.07
N ILE A 254 -17.54 -25.04 -19.10
CA ILE A 254 -17.61 -24.22 -20.30
C ILE A 254 -16.59 -23.09 -20.14
N ALA A 255 -15.60 -23.06 -21.03
CA ALA A 255 -14.53 -22.07 -21.00
C ALA A 255 -14.45 -21.33 -22.33
N LYS A 256 -14.23 -20.02 -22.28
CA LYS A 256 -14.10 -19.16 -23.46
C LYS A 256 -12.96 -18.18 -23.25
N ARG A 257 -12.13 -18.01 -24.29
CA ARG A 257 -11.06 -17.04 -24.30
C ARG A 257 -11.46 -15.76 -25.03
N THR A 258 -11.13 -14.61 -24.44
CA THR A 258 -11.24 -13.29 -25.05
C THR A 258 -9.93 -12.52 -24.80
N GLY A 259 -9.04 -12.47 -25.80
CA GLY A 259 -7.73 -11.82 -25.65
C GLY A 259 -6.84 -12.53 -24.62
N PRO A 260 -6.35 -11.83 -23.57
CA PRO A 260 -5.63 -12.43 -22.43
C PRO A 260 -6.57 -12.97 -21.33
N LEU A 261 -7.89 -12.82 -21.49
CA LEU A 261 -8.88 -13.27 -20.52
C LEU A 261 -9.41 -14.67 -20.84
N VAL A 262 -9.67 -15.48 -19.82
CA VAL A 262 -10.37 -16.76 -19.92
C VAL A 262 -11.56 -16.74 -18.97
N GLY A 263 -12.77 -16.71 -19.52
CA GLY A 263 -14.00 -16.90 -18.76
C GLY A 263 -14.28 -18.39 -18.60
N VAL A 264 -14.64 -18.81 -17.38
CA VAL A 264 -14.89 -20.20 -17.01
C VAL A 264 -16.16 -20.28 -16.19
N ILE A 265 -17.03 -21.22 -16.54
CA ILE A 265 -18.22 -21.59 -15.77
C ILE A 265 -18.18 -23.11 -15.58
N VAL A 266 -18.21 -23.55 -14.32
CA VAL A 266 -18.17 -24.98 -13.97
C VAL A 266 -19.57 -25.47 -13.65
N GLN A 267 -19.98 -26.54 -14.33
CA GLN A 267 -21.26 -27.24 -14.16
C GLN A 267 -22.46 -26.28 -14.16
N PRO A 268 -22.70 -25.54 -15.26
CA PRO A 268 -23.83 -24.62 -15.31
C PRO A 268 -25.16 -25.36 -15.27
N PRO A 269 -26.17 -24.85 -14.55
CA PRO A 269 -27.53 -25.39 -14.59
C PRO A 269 -28.21 -25.18 -15.96
N ASP A 270 -27.76 -24.18 -16.72
CA ASP A 270 -28.22 -23.89 -18.08
C ASP A 270 -27.04 -23.59 -19.01
N PRO A 271 -26.60 -24.55 -19.85
CA PRO A 271 -25.50 -24.37 -20.79
C PRO A 271 -25.70 -23.15 -21.72
N ASP A 272 -26.93 -22.95 -22.21
CA ASP A 272 -27.25 -21.84 -23.12
C ASP A 272 -27.14 -20.47 -22.43
N ALA A 273 -27.45 -20.39 -21.13
CA ALA A 273 -27.24 -19.16 -20.36
C ALA A 273 -25.76 -18.93 -20.05
N ALA A 274 -25.01 -20.00 -19.77
CA ALA A 274 -23.57 -19.92 -19.55
C ALA A 274 -22.84 -19.38 -20.78
N GLU A 275 -23.18 -19.85 -21.99
CA GLU A 275 -22.62 -19.32 -23.23
C GLU A 275 -22.96 -17.84 -23.44
N ARG A 276 -24.19 -17.41 -23.13
CA ARG A 276 -24.59 -16.00 -23.20
C ARG A 276 -23.80 -15.12 -22.24
N VAL A 277 -23.63 -15.55 -20.99
CA VAL A 277 -22.83 -14.83 -19.99
C VAL A 277 -21.37 -14.76 -20.44
N LEU A 278 -20.80 -15.86 -20.94
CA LEU A 278 -19.44 -15.89 -21.49
C LEU A 278 -19.30 -15.03 -22.76
N ALA A 279 -20.36 -14.89 -23.55
CA ALA A 279 -20.37 -14.00 -24.70
C ALA A 279 -20.28 -12.52 -24.31
N GLY A 280 -20.81 -12.15 -23.15
CA GLY A 280 -20.68 -10.81 -22.58
C GLY A 280 -19.27 -10.47 -22.09
N VAL A 281 -18.37 -11.46 -21.91
CA VAL A 281 -17.00 -11.21 -21.45
C VAL A 281 -16.19 -10.57 -22.57
N GLN A 282 -16.10 -9.25 -22.52
CA GLN A 282 -15.34 -8.44 -23.46
C GLN A 282 -14.01 -8.03 -22.83
N TYR A 283 -12.93 -8.20 -23.59
CA TYR A 283 -11.67 -7.56 -23.27
C TYR A 283 -11.76 -6.10 -23.73
N ALA A 284 -12.24 -5.24 -22.83
CA ALA A 284 -12.01 -3.80 -22.94
C ALA A 284 -10.54 -3.55 -22.60
N GLY A 285 -9.66 -3.75 -23.58
CA GLY A 285 -8.33 -3.19 -23.47
C GLY A 285 -8.52 -1.68 -23.32
N ASN A 286 -8.27 -1.14 -22.12
CA ASN A 286 -7.95 0.28 -22.00
C ASN A 286 -6.63 0.45 -22.76
N LEU A 287 -6.75 0.59 -24.08
CA LEU A 287 -5.71 1.20 -24.89
C LEU A 287 -5.60 2.59 -24.30
N THR A 288 -4.58 2.81 -23.48
CA THR A 288 -4.04 4.14 -23.28
C THR A 288 -3.57 4.59 -24.66
N LEU A 289 -4.52 5.09 -25.46
CA LEU A 289 -4.20 5.98 -26.55
C LEU A 289 -3.33 7.04 -25.90
N ASN A 290 -2.09 7.17 -26.38
CA ASN A 290 -1.23 8.30 -26.03
C ASN A 290 -2.06 9.54 -26.30
N GLU A 291 -2.66 10.10 -25.25
CA GLU A 291 -3.56 11.20 -25.38
C GLU A 291 -2.70 12.37 -25.84
N THR A 292 -2.90 12.76 -27.09
CA THR A 292 -2.21 13.91 -27.66
C THR A 292 -2.74 15.09 -26.87
N VAL A 293 -1.91 15.60 -25.94
CA VAL A 293 -2.29 16.64 -24.98
C VAL A 293 -3.11 17.72 -25.69
N PRO A 294 -4.40 17.90 -25.34
CA PRO A 294 -5.24 18.87 -26.02
C PRO A 294 -4.75 20.28 -25.67
N GLY A 295 -4.05 20.88 -26.63
CA GLY A 295 -3.51 22.21 -26.56
C GLY A 295 -2.72 22.51 -27.81
N ASN A 296 -2.89 23.69 -28.40
CA ASN A 296 -2.11 24.07 -29.58
C ASN A 296 -0.62 24.13 -29.15
N PRO A 297 0.26 23.23 -29.67
CA PRO A 297 1.65 23.12 -29.20
C PRO A 297 2.40 24.46 -29.30
N VAL A 298 2.02 25.28 -30.28
CA VAL A 298 2.56 26.62 -30.50
C VAL A 298 2.24 27.58 -29.35
N GLN A 299 1.05 27.50 -28.75
CA GLN A 299 0.66 28.37 -27.63
C GLN A 299 1.36 27.98 -26.33
N GLN A 300 1.56 26.68 -26.07
CA GLN A 300 2.27 26.21 -24.89
C GLN A 300 3.77 26.53 -24.99
N MET A 301 4.38 26.37 -26.17
CA MET A 301 5.75 26.82 -26.44
C MET A 301 5.87 28.35 -26.30
N GLY A 302 4.90 29.10 -26.83
CA GLY A 302 4.84 30.56 -26.70
C GLY A 302 4.75 31.03 -25.24
N LYS A 303 3.95 30.33 -24.42
CA LYS A 303 3.83 30.64 -22.98
C LYS A 303 5.11 30.35 -22.21
N LEU A 304 5.84 29.29 -22.57
CA LEU A 304 7.13 28.97 -21.97
C LEU A 304 8.20 30.01 -22.31
N VAL A 305 8.27 30.42 -23.59
CA VAL A 305 9.19 31.46 -24.08
C VAL A 305 8.84 32.82 -23.46
N TYR A 306 7.57 33.19 -23.42
CA TYR A 306 7.10 34.43 -22.80
C TYR A 306 7.45 34.50 -21.31
N ASN A 307 7.17 33.42 -20.54
CA ASN A 307 7.54 33.36 -19.13
C ASN A 307 9.06 33.43 -18.93
N GLY A 308 9.86 32.85 -19.82
CA GLY A 308 11.32 32.97 -19.82
C GLY A 308 11.79 34.42 -19.97
N PHE A 309 11.24 35.17 -20.93
CA PHE A 309 11.56 36.59 -21.11
C PHE A 309 11.14 37.45 -19.92
N VAL A 310 9.96 37.20 -19.34
CA VAL A 310 9.48 37.91 -18.15
C VAL A 310 10.42 37.68 -16.96
N LEU A 311 10.83 36.43 -16.73
CA LEU A 311 11.74 36.09 -15.64
C LEU A 311 13.14 36.68 -15.84
N ALA A 312 13.68 36.64 -17.06
CA ALA A 312 14.95 37.28 -17.40
C ALA A 312 14.89 38.81 -17.22
N GLY A 313 13.80 39.45 -17.65
CA GLY A 313 13.57 40.88 -17.47
C GLY A 313 13.50 41.28 -15.98
N LEU A 314 12.83 40.48 -15.16
CA LEU A 314 12.72 40.71 -13.72
C LEU A 314 14.07 40.58 -13.01
N LEU A 315 14.87 39.57 -13.40
CA LEU A 315 16.26 39.42 -12.92
C LEU A 315 17.13 40.62 -13.33
N GLY A 316 17.05 41.06 -14.59
CA GLY A 316 17.81 42.19 -15.11
C GLY A 316 17.46 43.50 -14.38
N ALA A 317 16.18 43.76 -14.16
CA ALA A 317 15.72 44.92 -13.38
C ALA A 317 16.25 44.87 -11.95
N PHE A 318 16.20 43.70 -11.31
CA PHE A 318 16.74 43.51 -9.97
C PHE A 318 18.25 43.77 -9.90
N SER A 319 19.02 43.27 -10.88
CA SER A 319 20.47 43.52 -10.97
C SER A 319 20.80 45.01 -11.13
N ILE A 320 20.01 45.76 -11.90
CA ILE A 320 20.21 47.21 -12.06
C ILE A 320 19.94 47.94 -10.74
N ILE A 321 18.83 47.61 -10.06
CA ILE A 321 18.47 48.22 -8.78
C ILE A 321 19.57 47.98 -7.74
N VAL A 322 20.06 46.75 -7.62
CA VAL A 322 21.15 46.39 -6.72
C VAL A 322 22.45 47.11 -7.11
N GLY A 323 22.76 47.20 -8.41
CA GLY A 323 23.95 47.90 -8.91
C GLY A 323 23.94 49.39 -8.60
N ILE A 324 22.80 50.06 -8.81
CA ILE A 324 22.62 51.49 -8.46
C ILE A 324 22.71 51.66 -6.95
N GLY A 325 22.06 50.79 -6.15
CA GLY A 325 22.13 50.83 -4.70
C GLY A 325 23.56 50.72 -4.18
N PHE A 326 24.34 49.77 -4.71
CA PHE A 326 25.74 49.57 -4.32
C PHE A 326 26.64 50.72 -4.78
N GLY A 327 26.44 51.22 -6.01
CA GLY A 327 27.17 52.39 -6.54
C GLY A 327 26.89 53.66 -5.74
N GLY A 328 25.62 53.92 -5.43
CA GLY A 328 25.18 55.02 -4.57
C GLY A 328 25.77 54.92 -3.17
N PHE A 329 25.71 53.73 -2.56
CA PHE A 329 26.31 53.46 -1.25
C PHE A 329 27.82 53.69 -1.25
N ARG A 330 28.53 53.26 -2.29
CA ARG A 330 29.99 53.47 -2.43
C ARG A 330 30.34 54.96 -2.55
N ILE A 331 29.57 55.75 -3.30
CA ILE A 331 29.78 57.19 -3.43
C ILE A 331 29.49 57.91 -2.11
N LEU A 332 28.40 57.55 -1.42
CA LEU A 332 28.09 58.07 -0.09
C LEU A 332 29.22 57.77 0.89
N ARG A 333 29.74 56.53 0.90
CA ARG A 333 30.87 56.15 1.75
C ARG A 333 32.15 56.92 1.42
N LYS A 334 32.35 57.32 0.16
CA LYS A 334 33.51 58.13 -0.25
C LYS A 334 33.34 59.61 0.11
N LYS A 335 32.12 60.14 0.17
CA LYS A 335 31.83 61.53 0.56
C LYS A 335 31.67 61.72 2.08
N PHE A 336 31.18 60.72 2.80
CA PHE A 336 30.93 60.78 4.25
C PHE A 336 31.84 59.86 5.08
N GLY A 337 32.68 59.05 4.43
CA GLY A 337 33.71 58.27 5.11
C GLY A 337 34.82 59.21 5.60
N LYS A 338 34.99 59.29 6.91
CA LYS A 338 36.15 59.94 7.54
C LYS A 338 37.44 59.40 6.89
N PRO A 339 38.45 60.25 6.61
CA PRO A 339 39.74 59.78 6.14
C PRO A 339 40.27 58.77 7.16
N GLY A 340 40.42 57.52 6.72
CA GLY A 340 41.13 56.52 7.48
C GLY A 340 42.58 56.97 7.60
N HIS A 341 43.04 57.03 8.84
CA HIS A 341 44.42 57.19 9.29
C HIS A 341 45.44 56.81 8.19
N ASP A 342 46.11 57.79 7.61
CA ASP A 342 47.36 57.56 6.91
C ASP A 342 48.35 57.04 7.96
N ASP A 343 48.75 55.77 7.83
CA ASP A 343 49.80 55.17 8.64
C ASP A 343 51.05 56.07 8.54
N PRO A 344 51.55 56.63 9.66
CA PRO A 344 52.74 57.45 9.60
C PRO A 344 53.92 56.58 9.20
N PHE A 345 54.56 56.98 8.10
CA PHE A 345 55.88 56.55 7.67
C PHE A 345 56.78 56.28 8.90
N GLN A 346 57.20 55.03 9.05
CA GLN A 346 58.25 54.65 10.00
C GLN A 346 59.53 55.41 9.67
N LEU A 347 59.75 56.53 10.35
CA LEU A 347 61.05 57.20 10.42
C LEU A 347 61.98 56.32 11.27
N LEU A 348 62.76 55.49 10.57
CA LEU A 348 63.91 54.78 11.11
C LEU A 348 64.95 55.84 11.53
N ARG A 349 64.93 56.20 12.81
CA ARG A 349 65.97 57.01 13.44
C ARG A 349 67.19 56.12 13.67
N ILE A 350 68.11 56.14 12.71
CA ILE A 350 69.47 55.62 12.92
C ILE A 350 70.17 56.59 13.87
N SER A 351 70.55 56.08 15.04
CA SER A 351 71.50 56.67 15.96
C SER A 351 72.89 56.56 15.34
N ASP A 352 73.64 57.66 15.23
CA ASP A 352 75.10 57.58 15.34
C ASP A 352 75.73 58.94 15.69
N LYS A 353 76.70 58.84 16.61
CA LYS A 353 77.69 59.80 17.15
C LYS A 353 77.27 60.97 18.04
#